data_AF-A0A2V8WX58-F1
#
_entry.id   AF-A0A2V8WX58-F1
#
_cell.length_a   1.000
_cell.length_b   1.000
_cell.length_c   1.000
_cell.angle_alpha   90.00
_cell.angle_beta   90.00
_cell.angle_gamma   90.00
#
_symmetry.space_group_name_H-M   'P 1'
#
loop_
_entity.id
_entity.type
_entity.pdbx_description
1 polymer ?
#
loop_
_entity_poly.entity_id
_entity_poly.type
_entity_poly.pdbx_seq_one_letter_code
_entity_poly.pdbx_strand_id
1 'polypeptide(L)' 'VRERRNSDAEERFKTCIRVAPNFDQAYLNLAHLYVILEEKQKAKEVLLALLQQQPQHKVAQKELEMLQ' A
#
# COMPACT_ATOMS: atom_id res chain seq x y z
N VAL A 1 20.71 0.21 8.60
CA VAL A 1 20.63 -0.06 7.13
C VAL A 1 19.24 -0.46 6.67
N ARG A 2 18.52 -1.33 7.38
CA ARG A 2 17.15 -1.78 7.00
C ARG A 2 16.14 -0.63 6.96
N GLU A 3 16.16 0.25 7.96
CA GLU A 3 15.26 1.42 8.03
C GLU A 3 15.39 2.36 6.83
N ARG A 4 16.61 2.73 6.41
CA ARG A 4 16.80 3.55 5.20
C ARG A 4 16.19 2.92 3.95
N ARG A 5 16.38 1.60 3.76
CA ARG A 5 15.83 0.89 2.59
C ARG A 5 14.30 0.87 2.58
N ASN A 6 13.69 0.83 3.76
CA ASN A 6 12.25 0.88 3.92
C ASN A 6 11.71 2.28 3.59
N SER A 7 12.37 3.34 4.05
CA SER A 7 12.03 4.73 3.71
C SER A 7 12.17 5.01 2.21
N ASP A 8 13.25 4.54 1.58
CA ASP A 8 13.46 4.69 0.14
C ASP A 8 12.37 3.95 -0.68
N ALA A 9 11.96 2.77 -0.22
CA ALA A 9 10.89 2.00 -0.86
C ALA A 9 9.53 2.69 -0.71
N GLU A 10 9.22 3.18 0.49
CA GLU A 10 8.01 3.95 0.77
C GLU A 10 7.89 5.17 -0.15
N GLU A 11 8.95 5.97 -0.27
CA GLU A 11 8.94 7.16 -1.13
C GLU A 11 8.77 6.81 -2.62
N ARG A 12 9.40 5.72 -3.09
CA ARG A 12 9.25 5.24 -4.46
C ARG A 12 7.81 4.82 -4.76
N PHE A 13 7.17 4.07 -3.86
CA PHE A 13 5.78 3.66 -4.07
C PHE A 13 4.82 4.84 -3.99
N LYS A 14 5.01 5.77 -3.03
CA LYS A 14 4.24 7.02 -2.97
C LYS A 14 4.38 7.86 -4.24
N THR A 15 5.57 7.93 -4.80
CA THR A 15 5.80 8.61 -6.08
C THR A 15 5.08 7.90 -7.22
N CYS A 16 5.15 6.56 -7.26
CA CYS A 16 4.45 5.76 -8.27
C CYS A 16 2.94 5.97 -8.23
N ILE A 17 2.35 5.98 -7.02
CA ILE A 17 0.93 6.30 -6.79
C ILE A 17 0.58 7.70 -7.32
N ARG A 18 1.43 8.69 -7.06
CA ARG A 18 1.20 10.07 -7.52
C ARG A 18 1.25 10.21 -9.04
N VAL A 19 2.15 9.50 -9.72
CA VAL A 19 2.29 9.59 -11.19
C VAL A 19 1.37 8.65 -11.94
N ALA A 20 0.94 7.55 -11.31
CA ALA A 20 0.10 6.51 -11.89
C ALA A 20 -0.94 6.01 -10.84
N PRO A 21 -1.98 6.80 -10.54
CA PRO A 21 -2.97 6.48 -9.50
C PRO A 21 -3.80 5.23 -9.82
N ASN A 22 -3.83 4.79 -11.09
CA ASN A 22 -4.52 3.56 -11.49
C ASN A 22 -3.62 2.31 -11.38
N PHE A 23 -2.36 2.46 -10.97
CA PHE A 23 -1.42 1.35 -10.84
C PHE A 23 -1.53 0.69 -9.47
N ASP A 24 -2.39 -0.31 -9.39
CA ASP A 24 -2.71 -1.13 -8.21
C ASP A 24 -1.47 -1.67 -7.48
N GLN A 25 -0.47 -2.16 -8.21
CA GLN A 25 0.72 -2.78 -7.64
C GLN A 25 1.51 -1.81 -6.74
N ALA A 26 1.51 -0.51 -7.01
CA ALA A 26 2.19 0.45 -6.14
C ALA A 26 1.52 0.56 -4.77
N TYR A 27 0.19 0.49 -4.74
CA TYR A 27 -0.57 0.49 -3.49
C TYR A 27 -0.37 -0.82 -2.73
N LEU A 28 -0.49 -1.98 -3.40
CA LEU A 28 -0.30 -3.28 -2.75
C LEU A 28 1.10 -3.44 -2.15
N ASN A 29 2.13 -3.03 -2.90
CA ASN A 29 3.51 -3.10 -2.41
C ASN A 29 3.76 -2.16 -1.23
N LEU A 30 3.17 -0.97 -1.24
CA LEU A 30 3.26 -0.04 -0.12
C LEU A 30 2.50 -0.57 1.12
N ALA A 31 1.31 -1.14 0.93
CA ALA A 31 0.56 -1.76 2.01
C ALA A 31 1.34 -2.93 2.62
N HIS A 32 1.90 -3.82 1.80
CA HIS A 32 2.72 -4.93 2.26
C HIS A 32 3.99 -4.47 3.00
N LEU A 33 4.65 -3.41 2.52
CA LEU A 33 5.77 -2.79 3.24
C LEU A 33 5.34 -2.35 4.64
N TYR A 34 4.20 -1.66 4.77
CA TYR A 34 3.68 -1.26 6.07
C TYR A 34 3.31 -2.43 6.97
N VAL A 35 2.86 -3.56 6.43
CA VAL A 35 2.66 -4.80 7.20
C VAL A 35 3.97 -5.35 7.75
N ILE A 36 5.03 -5.39 6.92
CA ILE A 36 6.38 -5.84 7.34
C ILE A 36 6.95 -4.92 8.44
N LEU A 37 6.59 -3.64 8.40
CA LEU A 37 6.97 -2.64 9.40
C LEU A 37 6.08 -2.64 10.65
N GLU A 38 5.10 -3.54 10.74
CA GLU A 38 4.08 -3.60 11.80
C GLU A 38 3.19 -2.34 11.88
N GLU A 39 3.23 -1.48 10.86
CA GLU A 39 2.42 -0.26 10.72
C GLU A 39 1.05 -0.55 10.09
N LYS A 40 0.28 -1.47 10.70
CA LYS A 40 -1.00 -1.97 10.16
C LYS A 40 -1.98 -0.87 9.77
N GLN A 41 -2.03 0.23 10.52
CA GLN A 41 -2.93 1.35 10.23
C GLN A 41 -2.60 2.02 8.88
N LYS A 42 -1.32 2.25 8.58
CA LYS A 42 -0.92 2.80 7.29
C LYS A 42 -1.19 1.83 6.14
N ALA A 43 -1.02 0.53 6.36
CA ALA A 43 -1.38 -0.49 5.37
C ALA A 43 -2.89 -0.40 5.01
N LYS A 44 -3.76 -0.29 6.02
CA LYS A 44 -5.21 -0.11 5.81
C LYS A 44 -5.53 1.15 5.00
N GLU A 45 -4.90 2.28 5.33
CA GLU A 45 -5.10 3.55 4.62
C GLU A 45 -4.74 3.46 3.13
N VAL A 46 -3.63 2.79 2.81
CA VAL A 46 -3.19 2.59 1.43
C VAL A 46 -4.16 1.68 0.67
N LEU A 47 -4.62 0.59 1.29
CA LEU A 47 -5.59 -0.32 0.67
C LEU A 47 -6.94 0.37 0.44
N LEU A 48 -7.39 1.21 1.39
CA LEU A 48 -8.58 2.03 1.23
C LEU A 48 -8.43 3.05 0.09
N ALA A 49 -7.26 3.68 -0.04
CA ALA A 49 -6.98 4.59 -1.16
C ALA A 49 -7.03 3.87 -2.52
N LEU A 50 -6.52 2.63 -2.60
CA LEU A 50 -6.66 1.80 -3.81
C LEU A 50 -8.14 1.49 -4.09
N LEU A 51 -8.91 1.11 -3.06
CA LEU A 51 -10.34 0.80 -3.20
C LEU A 51 -11.18 2.04 -3.57
N GLN A 52 -10.76 3.25 -3.22
CA GLN A 52 -11.41 4.46 -3.72
C GLN A 52 -11.26 4.63 -5.24
N GLN A 53 -10.12 4.23 -5.82
CA GLN A 53 -9.90 4.25 -7.26
C GLN A 53 -10.50 3.03 -7.97
N GLN A 54 -10.45 1.88 -7.30
CA GLN A 54 -10.86 0.58 -7.84
C GLN A 54 -11.74 -0.17 -6.82
N PRO A 55 -13.03 0.20 -6.67
CA PRO A 55 -13.89 -0.34 -5.61
C PRO A 55 -14.08 -1.86 -5.62
N GLN A 56 -13.90 -2.49 -6.79
CA GLN A 56 -14.06 -3.93 -6.99
C GLN A 56 -12.71 -4.69 -6.96
N HIS A 57 -11.64 -4.07 -6.48
CA HIS A 57 -10.31 -4.67 -6.47
C HIS A 57 -10.20 -5.77 -5.41
N LYS A 58 -10.42 -7.02 -5.84
CA LYS A 58 -10.56 -8.20 -4.97
C LYS A 58 -9.38 -8.45 -4.04
N VAL A 59 -8.15 -8.23 -4.53
CA VAL A 59 -6.95 -8.42 -3.73
C VAL A 59 -6.90 -7.42 -2.58
N ALA A 60 -7.24 -6.16 -2.84
CA ALA A 60 -7.20 -5.13 -1.82
C ALA A 60 -8.29 -5.32 -0.75
N GLN A 61 -9.48 -5.79 -1.14
CA GLN A 61 -10.55 -6.17 -0.21
C GLN A 61 -10.08 -7.29 0.72
N LYS A 62 -9.53 -8.36 0.15
CA LYS A 62 -9.02 -9.51 0.92
C LYS A 62 -7.88 -9.13 1.86
N GLU A 63 -6.92 -8.33 1.41
CA GLU A 63 -5.83 -7.86 2.27
C GLU A 63 -6.34 -6.96 3.39
N LEU A 64 -7.32 -6.09 3.12
CA LEU A 64 -7.91 -5.23 4.13
C LEU A 64 -8.64 -6.03 5.22
N GLU A 65 -9.38 -7.09 4.82
CA GLU A 65 -10.03 -8.02 5.75
C GLU A 65 -9.01 -8.75 6.64
N MET A 66 -7.86 -9.17 6.08
CA MET A 66 -6.79 -9.82 6.85
C MET A 66 -6.11 -8.91 7.88
N LEU A 67 -6.23 -7.59 7.71
CA LEU A 67 -5.66 -6.60 8.63
C LEU A 67 -6.63 -6.19 9.75
N GLN A 68 -7.88 -6.64 9.71
CA GLN A 68 -8.90 -6.31 10.71
C GLN A 68 -8.50 -6.72 12.13
#